data_AF-A0A834K0T6-F1
#
_entry.id   AF-A0A834K0T6-F1
#
_cell.length_a   1.000
_cell.length_b   1.000
_cell.length_c   1.000
_cell.angle_alpha   90.00
_cell.angle_beta   90.00
_cell.angle_gamma   90.00
#
_symmetry.space_group_name_H-M   'P 1'
#
loop_
_entity.id
_entity.type
_entity.pdbx_description
1 polymer ?
#
loop_
_entity_poly.entity_id
_entity_poly.type
_entity_poly.pdbx_seq_one_letter_code
_entity_poly.pdbx_strand_id
1 'polypeptide(L)'
;MRRLVVFFCLVIVEFLLCSAQEKQHGTVLFGDPCERDVNCIEHAYCRIQRICQCEQYYAPNPERTICLATAGLSCVDDFTCGTMSNAVCRQNVCTCKDAFTLDINNSSNCISSKLLCRFSFDIRITDELMKKICERLENSVGPSKEGDACQKRDDCEEAMERAICIDNKCRCITGLRFVNETGKCIQARGRYNSCTKDYECFLDDGTPNVLQCKNGECVCRDNDPRCSKG
;
A
#
# COMPACT_ATOMS: atom_id res chain seq x y z
N MET A 1 41.50 -57.62 -8.07
CA MET A 1 40.91 -56.51 -7.30
C MET A 1 41.09 -55.12 -7.94
N ARG A 2 42.13 -54.84 -8.75
CA ARG A 2 42.32 -53.51 -9.39
C ARG A 2 41.35 -53.16 -10.53
N ARG A 3 40.75 -54.14 -11.22
CA ARG A 3 39.80 -53.89 -12.33
C ARG A 3 38.37 -53.55 -11.87
N LEU A 4 38.00 -53.91 -10.63
CA LEU A 4 36.66 -53.64 -10.10
C LEU A 4 36.48 -52.18 -9.66
N VAL A 5 37.56 -51.53 -9.21
CA VAL A 5 37.53 -50.14 -8.70
C VAL A 5 37.35 -49.13 -9.84
N VAL A 6 37.91 -49.42 -11.03
CA VAL A 6 37.81 -48.52 -12.20
C VAL A 6 36.38 -48.49 -12.76
N PHE A 7 35.66 -49.62 -12.71
CA PHE A 7 34.27 -49.68 -13.16
C PHE A 7 33.34 -48.88 -12.23
N PHE A 8 33.54 -48.93 -10.92
CA PHE A 8 32.71 -48.18 -9.97
C PHE A 8 32.88 -46.66 -10.09
N CYS A 9 34.06 -46.15 -10.44
CA CYS A 9 34.28 -44.72 -10.66
C CYS A 9 33.60 -44.19 -11.94
N LEU A 10 33.49 -44.99 -13.02
CA LEU A 10 32.86 -44.54 -14.27
C LEU A 10 31.34 -44.40 -14.12
N VAL A 11 30.69 -45.28 -13.36
CA VAL A 11 29.22 -45.22 -13.14
C VAL A 11 28.83 -44.02 -12.26
N ILE A 12 29.69 -43.59 -11.33
CA ILE A 12 29.44 -42.41 -10.48
C ILE A 12 29.56 -41.10 -11.27
N VAL A 13 30.45 -41.04 -12.29
CA VAL A 13 30.61 -39.84 -13.13
C VAL A 13 29.42 -39.66 -14.08
N GLU A 14 28.82 -40.73 -14.59
CA GLU A 14 27.57 -40.63 -15.39
C GLU A 14 26.36 -40.23 -14.55
N PHE A 15 26.28 -40.64 -13.28
CA PHE A 15 25.18 -40.24 -12.39
C PHE A 15 25.27 -38.78 -11.91
N LEU A 16 26.47 -38.19 -11.89
CA LEU A 16 26.71 -36.81 -11.41
C LEU A 16 26.49 -35.72 -12.47
N LEU A 17 26.20 -36.08 -13.72
CA LEU A 17 25.91 -35.12 -14.80
C LEU A 17 24.40 -34.84 -14.98
N CYS A 18 23.53 -35.45 -14.18
CA CYS A 18 22.08 -35.28 -14.30
C CYS A 18 21.51 -34.56 -13.08
N SER A 19 21.56 -33.22 -13.05
CA SER A 19 20.56 -32.34 -12.38
C SER A 19 21.04 -30.88 -12.28
N ALA A 20 21.20 -30.24 -13.43
CA ALA A 20 21.09 -28.78 -13.53
C ALA A 20 20.36 -28.45 -14.83
N GLN A 21 19.14 -28.99 -15.00
CA GLN A 21 18.24 -28.45 -16.02
C GLN A 21 17.68 -27.14 -15.47
N GLU A 22 18.32 -26.04 -15.88
CA GLU A 22 17.67 -24.74 -15.90
C GLU A 22 16.34 -24.94 -16.65
N LYS A 23 15.20 -24.76 -15.96
CA LYS A 23 13.88 -24.80 -16.61
C LYS A 23 13.85 -23.68 -17.63
N GLN A 24 14.12 -23.99 -18.89
CA GLN A 24 13.91 -23.07 -19.99
C GLN A 24 12.40 -22.86 -20.14
N HIS A 25 11.95 -21.69 -19.74
CA HIS A 25 10.60 -21.20 -20.02
C HIS A 25 10.59 -20.54 -21.40
N GLY A 26 9.46 -20.63 -22.08
CA GLY A 26 9.29 -20.08 -23.41
C GLY A 26 8.80 -18.63 -23.39
N THR A 27 8.50 -18.11 -24.58
CA THR A 27 8.11 -16.71 -24.79
C THR A 27 6.63 -16.53 -25.09
N VAL A 28 5.82 -17.60 -25.05
CA VAL A 28 4.38 -17.53 -25.34
C VAL A 28 3.63 -16.94 -24.16
N LEU A 29 2.88 -15.87 -24.42
CA LEU A 29 2.22 -15.04 -23.42
C LEU A 29 0.97 -15.73 -22.84
N PHE A 30 0.44 -15.19 -21.75
CA PHE A 30 -0.80 -15.69 -21.16
C PHE A 30 -1.97 -15.57 -22.16
N GLY A 31 -2.72 -16.67 -22.32
CA GLY A 31 -3.86 -16.80 -23.22
C GLY A 31 -3.48 -17.05 -24.69
N ASP A 32 -2.20 -17.01 -25.04
CA ASP A 32 -1.74 -17.29 -26.40
C ASP A 32 -1.57 -18.80 -26.64
N PRO A 33 -1.63 -19.23 -27.92
CA PRO A 33 -1.62 -20.64 -28.24
C PRO A 33 -0.25 -21.30 -28.00
N CYS A 34 -0.26 -22.51 -27.43
CA CYS A 34 0.91 -23.30 -27.07
C CYS A 34 0.76 -24.78 -27.47
N GLU A 35 1.90 -25.45 -27.63
CA GLU A 35 1.96 -26.91 -27.90
C GLU A 35 2.38 -27.70 -26.65
N ARG A 36 3.28 -27.13 -25.85
CA ARG A 36 3.88 -27.74 -24.66
C ARG A 36 4.10 -26.67 -23.59
N ASP A 37 4.16 -27.10 -22.33
CA ASP A 37 4.38 -26.22 -21.18
C ASP A 37 5.67 -25.39 -21.31
N VAL A 38 6.72 -25.97 -21.89
CA VAL A 38 8.02 -25.29 -22.12
C VAL A 38 7.93 -24.10 -23.06
N ASN A 39 6.83 -23.95 -23.81
CA ASN A 39 6.62 -22.80 -24.68
C ASN A 39 6.08 -21.59 -23.90
N CYS A 40 5.46 -21.82 -22.74
CA CYS A 40 4.85 -20.78 -21.94
C CYS A 40 5.88 -20.02 -21.10
N ILE A 41 5.53 -18.78 -20.78
CA ILE A 41 6.25 -17.94 -19.80
C ILE A 41 6.40 -18.62 -18.43
N GLU A 42 7.27 -18.07 -17.60
CA GLU A 42 7.50 -18.55 -16.23
C GLU A 42 6.22 -18.56 -15.40
N HIS A 43 6.07 -19.60 -14.56
CA HIS A 43 4.87 -19.88 -13.77
C HIS A 43 3.59 -20.03 -14.59
N ALA A 44 3.71 -20.53 -15.83
CA ALA A 44 2.58 -20.90 -16.66
C ALA A 44 2.76 -22.30 -17.27
N TYR A 45 1.63 -22.93 -17.58
CA TYR A 45 1.56 -24.24 -18.23
C TYR A 45 0.56 -24.21 -19.39
N CYS A 46 0.74 -25.14 -20.33
CA CYS A 46 -0.10 -25.27 -21.51
C CYS A 46 -1.28 -26.20 -21.19
N ARG A 47 -2.44 -25.62 -20.84
CA ARG A 47 -3.64 -26.40 -20.50
C ARG A 47 -4.29 -26.97 -21.76
N ILE A 48 -5.10 -28.03 -21.60
CA ILE A 48 -5.85 -28.86 -22.60
C ILE A 48 -6.68 -28.06 -23.65
N GLN A 49 -6.60 -26.73 -23.67
CA GLN A 49 -7.15 -25.81 -24.66
C GLN A 49 -6.07 -25.16 -25.55
N ARG A 50 -4.84 -25.72 -25.58
CA ARG A 50 -3.68 -25.19 -26.34
C ARG A 50 -3.39 -23.73 -26.02
N ILE A 51 -3.66 -23.26 -24.80
CA ILE A 51 -3.36 -21.88 -24.39
C ILE A 51 -2.53 -21.88 -23.11
N CYS A 52 -1.62 -20.91 -22.98
CA CYS A 52 -0.84 -20.74 -21.76
C CYS A 52 -1.70 -20.16 -20.64
N GLN A 53 -1.69 -20.82 -19.48
CA GLN A 53 -2.41 -20.39 -18.28
C GLN A 53 -1.42 -20.35 -17.10
N CYS A 54 -1.55 -19.34 -16.23
CA CYS A 54 -0.73 -19.27 -15.02
C CYS A 54 -0.99 -20.46 -14.07
N GLU A 55 0.04 -20.85 -13.34
CA GLU A 55 0.01 -21.87 -12.29
C GLU A 55 -0.89 -21.46 -11.11
N GLN A 56 -1.14 -22.41 -10.21
CA GLN A 56 -1.91 -22.13 -9.00
C GLN A 56 -1.19 -21.07 -8.15
N TYR A 57 -1.95 -20.10 -7.66
CA TYR A 57 -1.43 -18.92 -6.92
C TYR A 57 -0.59 -17.94 -7.74
N TYR A 58 -0.80 -17.93 -9.06
CA TYR A 58 -0.29 -16.90 -9.94
C TYR A 58 -1.41 -16.29 -10.80
N ALA A 59 -1.28 -15.01 -11.13
CA ALA A 59 -2.23 -14.27 -11.97
C ALA A 59 -1.49 -13.45 -13.05
N PRO A 60 -2.05 -13.32 -14.26
CA PRO A 60 -1.39 -12.57 -15.31
C PRO A 60 -1.37 -11.08 -14.98
N ASN A 61 -0.27 -10.40 -15.36
CA ASN A 61 -0.26 -8.94 -15.39
C ASN A 61 -1.16 -8.39 -16.52
N PRO A 62 -1.50 -7.09 -16.52
CA PRO A 62 -2.32 -6.49 -17.58
C PRO A 62 -1.76 -6.69 -18.99
N GLU A 63 -0.43 -6.72 -19.13
CA GLU A 63 0.26 -6.93 -20.41
C GLU A 63 0.34 -8.40 -20.84
N ARG A 64 -0.08 -9.35 -19.99
CA ARG A 64 -0.03 -10.81 -20.20
C ARG A 64 1.38 -11.40 -20.36
N THR A 65 2.41 -10.64 -19.99
CA THR A 65 3.83 -10.99 -20.16
C THR A 65 4.43 -11.77 -19.00
N ILE A 66 3.83 -11.69 -17.81
CA ILE A 66 4.32 -12.38 -16.62
C ILE A 66 3.14 -12.83 -15.75
N CYS A 67 3.31 -13.99 -15.11
CA CYS A 67 2.45 -14.48 -14.07
C CYS A 67 2.97 -14.00 -12.70
N LEU A 68 2.24 -13.09 -12.06
CA LEU A 68 2.55 -12.50 -10.76
C LEU A 68 2.04 -13.37 -9.63
N ALA A 69 2.78 -13.46 -8.52
CA ALA A 69 2.35 -14.19 -7.33
C ALA A 69 1.04 -13.63 -6.77
N THR A 70 0.22 -14.50 -6.18
CA THR A 70 -1.02 -14.12 -5.49
C THR A 70 -1.03 -14.61 -4.04
N ALA A 71 -2.00 -14.13 -3.27
CA ALA A 71 -2.19 -14.58 -1.89
C ALA A 71 -2.41 -16.10 -1.83
N GLY A 72 -1.68 -16.77 -0.96
CA GLY A 72 -1.71 -18.23 -0.85
C GLY A 72 -0.48 -18.94 -1.43
N LEU A 73 0.37 -18.25 -2.19
CA LEU A 73 1.62 -18.83 -2.70
C LEU A 73 2.56 -19.21 -1.55
N SER A 74 3.17 -20.41 -1.60
CA SER A 74 4.16 -20.82 -0.61
C SER A 74 5.44 -19.99 -0.74
N CYS A 75 5.96 -19.51 0.37
CA CYS A 75 7.17 -18.68 0.41
C CYS A 75 8.10 -19.07 1.57
N VAL A 76 9.38 -18.78 1.40
CA VAL A 76 10.40 -18.87 2.47
C VAL A 76 10.78 -17.47 2.94
N ASP A 77 10.75 -16.51 2.02
CA ASP A 77 11.10 -15.12 2.24
C ASP A 77 10.12 -14.18 1.52
N ASP A 78 10.25 -12.89 1.83
CA ASP A 78 9.45 -11.83 1.21
C ASP A 78 9.79 -11.64 -0.28
N PHE A 79 10.96 -12.11 -0.74
CA PHE A 79 11.38 -11.98 -2.13
C PHE A 79 10.48 -12.80 -3.05
N THR A 80 10.09 -14.00 -2.61
CA THR A 80 9.14 -14.86 -3.34
C THR A 80 7.80 -14.15 -3.60
N CYS A 81 7.33 -13.37 -2.62
CA CYS A 81 6.11 -12.59 -2.72
C CYS A 81 6.30 -11.22 -3.40
N GLY A 82 7.52 -10.89 -3.84
CA GLY A 82 7.89 -9.56 -4.31
C GLY A 82 7.22 -9.14 -5.62
N THR A 83 6.67 -10.08 -6.38
CA THR A 83 5.85 -9.78 -7.58
C THR A 83 4.42 -9.35 -7.22
N MET A 84 3.98 -9.59 -5.98
CA MET A 84 2.69 -9.17 -5.45
C MET A 84 2.82 -7.83 -4.73
N SER A 85 2.02 -6.83 -5.14
CA SER A 85 2.10 -5.48 -4.56
C SER A 85 1.65 -5.47 -3.10
N ASN A 86 2.48 -4.89 -2.21
CA ASN A 86 2.24 -4.78 -0.77
C ASN A 86 2.02 -6.13 -0.04
N ALA A 87 2.70 -7.18 -0.50
CA ALA A 87 2.70 -8.49 0.13
C ALA A 87 3.88 -8.71 1.09
N VAL A 88 3.75 -9.71 1.96
CA VAL A 88 4.77 -10.19 2.89
C VAL A 88 4.61 -11.70 3.05
N CYS A 89 5.73 -12.41 3.24
CA CYS A 89 5.70 -13.82 3.56
C CYS A 89 5.37 -14.01 5.04
N ARG A 90 4.22 -14.63 5.34
CA ARG A 90 3.77 -14.90 6.71
C ARG A 90 3.32 -16.33 6.82
N GLN A 91 3.86 -17.06 7.80
CA GLN A 91 3.55 -18.48 8.01
C GLN A 91 3.80 -19.34 6.76
N ASN A 92 4.89 -19.06 6.04
CA ASN A 92 5.29 -19.71 4.78
C ASN A 92 4.31 -19.49 3.61
N VAL A 93 3.46 -18.46 3.69
CA VAL A 93 2.48 -18.13 2.64
C VAL A 93 2.51 -16.63 2.35
N CYS A 94 2.39 -16.25 1.08
CA CYS A 94 2.26 -14.86 0.66
C CYS A 94 0.91 -14.32 1.11
N THR A 95 0.95 -13.22 1.87
CA THR A 95 -0.21 -12.54 2.42
C THR A 95 -0.06 -11.02 2.25
N CYS A 96 -1.16 -10.28 2.30
CA CYS A 96 -1.10 -8.82 2.31
C CYS A 96 -0.51 -8.31 3.63
N LYS A 97 0.24 -7.21 3.58
CA LYS A 97 0.69 -6.49 4.78
C LYS A 97 -0.49 -6.00 5.61
N ASP A 98 -0.28 -5.76 6.91
CA ASP A 98 -1.32 -5.51 7.92
C ASP A 98 -2.27 -4.31 7.62
N ALA A 99 -1.91 -3.41 6.70
CA ALA A 99 -2.72 -2.26 6.27
C ALA A 99 -3.35 -2.42 4.86
N PHE A 100 -3.28 -3.62 4.29
CA PHE A 100 -3.72 -3.90 2.92
C PHE A 100 -4.62 -5.13 2.86
N THR A 101 -5.55 -5.09 1.93
CA THR A 101 -6.54 -6.12 1.64
C THR A 101 -6.38 -6.60 0.21
N LEU A 102 -6.65 -7.88 -0.02
CA LEU A 102 -6.58 -8.47 -1.35
C LEU A 102 -7.60 -7.81 -2.28
N ASP A 103 -7.16 -7.40 -3.47
CA ASP A 103 -8.06 -6.92 -4.52
C ASP A 103 -8.77 -8.13 -5.18
N ILE A 104 -10.11 -8.12 -5.12
CA ILE A 104 -10.96 -9.19 -5.67
C ILE A 104 -10.87 -9.22 -7.20
N ASN A 105 -10.61 -8.10 -7.85
CA ASN A 105 -10.48 -8.02 -9.31
C ASN A 105 -9.05 -8.33 -9.78
N ASN A 106 -8.06 -8.20 -8.89
CA ASN A 106 -6.67 -8.48 -9.19
C ASN A 106 -5.96 -9.09 -7.97
N SER A 107 -6.00 -10.41 -7.87
CA SER A 107 -5.42 -11.13 -6.72
C SER A 107 -3.90 -11.05 -6.60
N SER A 108 -3.20 -10.41 -7.56
CA SER A 108 -1.76 -10.08 -7.45
C SER A 108 -1.50 -8.73 -6.78
N ASN A 109 -2.56 -8.02 -6.38
CA ASN A 109 -2.47 -6.68 -5.80
C ASN A 109 -3.14 -6.63 -4.42
N CYS A 110 -2.42 -6.09 -3.44
CA CYS A 110 -3.01 -5.71 -2.16
C CYS A 110 -3.28 -4.20 -2.15
N ILE A 111 -4.56 -3.84 -2.06
CA ILE A 111 -5.04 -2.46 -2.00
C ILE A 111 -5.10 -1.98 -0.54
N SER A 112 -4.76 -0.72 -0.29
CA SER A 112 -4.78 -0.18 1.07
C SER A 112 -6.20 -0.25 1.64
N SER A 113 -6.34 -0.87 2.81
CA SER A 113 -7.63 -1.01 3.49
C SER A 113 -8.24 0.36 3.85
N LYS A 114 -7.41 1.41 3.96
CA LYS A 114 -7.82 2.81 4.12
C LYS A 114 -8.67 3.32 2.95
N LEU A 115 -8.43 2.82 1.73
CA LEU A 115 -9.23 3.19 0.55
C LEU A 115 -10.61 2.53 0.58
N LEU A 116 -10.71 1.27 1.01
CA LEU A 116 -11.99 0.54 1.07
C LEU A 116 -12.99 1.18 2.05
N CYS A 117 -12.54 1.62 3.23
CA CYS A 117 -13.43 2.29 4.19
C CYS A 117 -13.87 3.70 3.74
N ARG A 118 -13.06 4.39 2.93
CA ARG A 118 -13.44 5.72 2.39
C ARG A 118 -14.60 5.61 1.39
N PHE A 119 -14.66 4.55 0.59
CA PHE A 119 -15.76 4.31 -0.36
C PHE A 119 -17.06 3.82 0.31
N SER A 120 -16.99 3.07 1.43
CA SER A 120 -18.20 2.59 2.12
C SER A 120 -19.02 3.71 2.78
N PHE A 121 -18.40 4.83 3.17
CA PHE A 121 -19.11 5.97 3.76
C PHE A 121 -19.92 6.78 2.72
N ASP A 122 -19.47 6.85 1.46
CA ASP A 122 -20.20 7.54 0.39
C ASP A 122 -21.43 6.75 -0.10
N ILE A 123 -21.42 5.41 0.04
CA ILE A 123 -22.47 4.56 -0.59
C ILE A 123 -23.62 4.20 0.36
N ARG A 124 -23.59 4.56 1.66
CA ARG A 124 -24.60 4.10 2.66
C ARG A 124 -24.89 2.59 2.54
N ILE A 125 -23.85 1.76 2.55
CA ILE A 125 -24.02 0.31 2.46
C ILE A 125 -24.75 -0.15 3.75
N THR A 126 -25.93 -0.77 3.58
CA THR A 126 -26.82 -1.26 4.64
C THR A 126 -26.40 -2.62 5.22
N ASP A 127 -25.24 -3.14 4.80
CA ASP A 127 -24.75 -4.45 5.23
C ASP A 127 -24.05 -4.35 6.60
N GLU A 128 -24.73 -4.85 7.62
CA GLU A 128 -24.29 -4.88 9.01
C GLU A 128 -22.95 -5.64 9.20
N LEU A 129 -22.59 -6.54 8.27
CA LEU A 129 -21.32 -7.25 8.26
C LEU A 129 -20.16 -6.35 7.82
N MET A 130 -20.36 -5.53 6.78
CA MET A 130 -19.36 -4.56 6.32
C MET A 130 -19.16 -3.44 7.34
N LYS A 131 -20.23 -3.03 8.03
CA LYS A 131 -20.16 -2.09 9.16
C LYS A 131 -19.33 -2.65 10.32
N LYS A 132 -19.59 -3.91 10.73
CA LYS A 132 -18.78 -4.57 11.79
C LYS A 132 -17.32 -4.79 11.38
N ILE A 133 -17.03 -5.03 10.11
CA ILE A 133 -15.65 -5.14 9.60
C ILE A 133 -14.97 -3.76 9.65
N CYS A 134 -15.65 -2.69 9.24
CA CYS A 134 -15.13 -1.32 9.34
C CYS A 134 -14.97 -0.87 10.81
N GLU A 135 -15.92 -1.16 11.71
CA GLU A 135 -15.83 -0.84 13.14
C GLU A 135 -14.70 -1.64 13.84
N ARG A 136 -14.44 -2.88 13.41
CA ARG A 136 -13.24 -3.62 13.89
C ARG A 136 -11.94 -3.00 13.37
N LEU A 137 -11.99 -2.36 12.20
CA LEU A 137 -10.90 -1.59 11.60
C LEU A 137 -10.85 -0.14 12.10
N GLU A 138 -11.88 0.41 12.76
CA GLU A 138 -11.89 1.77 13.33
C GLU A 138 -10.87 1.92 14.47
N ASN A 139 -10.56 0.83 15.19
CA ASN A 139 -9.43 0.79 16.12
C ASN A 139 -8.05 0.74 15.42
N SER A 140 -8.03 0.72 14.09
CA SER A 140 -6.83 0.81 13.22
C SER A 140 -6.92 1.93 12.18
N VAL A 141 -8.00 2.73 12.18
CA VAL A 141 -8.05 3.97 11.40
C VAL A 141 -7.14 4.93 12.13
N GLY A 142 -5.94 5.12 11.59
CA GLY A 142 -5.00 6.08 12.10
C GLY A 142 -5.64 7.47 12.26
N PRO A 143 -5.10 8.29 13.16
CA PRO A 143 -5.65 9.59 13.51
C PRO A 143 -5.88 10.46 12.28
N SER A 144 -7.06 11.08 12.18
CA SER A 144 -7.50 11.86 11.01
C SER A 144 -7.61 13.36 11.28
N LYS A 145 -7.71 13.73 12.56
CA LYS A 145 -7.79 15.11 13.03
C LYS A 145 -7.08 15.27 14.37
N GLU A 146 -6.87 16.53 14.72
CA GLU A 146 -6.38 16.89 16.04
C GLU A 146 -7.35 16.40 17.13
N GLY A 147 -6.78 15.81 18.20
CA GLY A 147 -7.52 15.19 19.29
C GLY A 147 -7.87 13.72 19.11
N ASP A 148 -7.66 13.14 17.92
CA ASP A 148 -7.84 11.71 17.69
C ASP A 148 -6.84 10.89 18.50
N ALA A 149 -7.25 9.67 18.86
CA ALA A 149 -6.44 8.77 19.65
C ALA A 149 -5.20 8.29 18.87
N CYS A 150 -4.09 8.11 19.58
CA CYS A 150 -2.85 7.58 19.03
C CYS A 150 -2.12 6.74 20.07
N GLN A 151 -1.31 5.78 19.62
CA GLN A 151 -0.52 4.91 20.49
C GLN A 151 0.98 5.16 20.34
N LYS A 152 1.43 5.43 19.12
CA LYS A 152 2.83 5.73 18.79
C LYS A 152 2.96 7.15 18.29
N ARG A 153 4.18 7.67 18.40
CA ARG A 153 4.54 9.00 17.90
C ARG A 153 4.26 9.14 16.41
N ASP A 154 4.61 8.10 15.66
CA ASP A 154 4.59 8.10 14.19
C ASP A 154 3.17 8.00 13.62
N ASP A 155 2.18 7.56 14.42
CA ASP A 155 0.78 7.43 14.00
C ASP A 155 0.21 8.79 13.52
N CYS A 156 0.53 9.85 14.26
CA CYS A 156 0.10 11.22 13.93
C CYS A 156 0.96 11.83 12.81
N GLU A 157 2.24 11.50 12.77
CA GLU A 157 3.19 12.03 11.80
C GLU A 157 2.87 11.52 10.39
N GLU A 158 2.60 10.22 10.23
CA GLU A 158 2.21 9.64 8.94
C GLU A 158 0.87 10.21 8.44
N ALA A 159 -0.07 10.48 9.35
CA ALA A 159 -1.41 10.91 8.97
C ALA A 159 -1.53 12.41 8.69
N MET A 160 -0.81 13.26 9.44
CA MET A 160 -0.95 14.73 9.40
C MET A 160 0.36 15.46 9.10
N GLU A 161 1.42 14.73 8.73
CA GLU A 161 2.81 15.14 8.42
C GLU A 161 3.59 15.79 9.57
N ARG A 162 2.99 16.76 10.27
CA ARG A 162 3.66 17.59 11.29
C ARG A 162 2.89 17.58 12.61
N ALA A 163 2.39 16.41 12.98
CA ALA A 163 1.69 16.15 14.23
C ALA A 163 2.43 15.13 15.08
N ILE A 164 2.20 15.17 16.39
CA ILE A 164 2.82 14.31 17.38
C ILE A 164 1.75 13.77 18.34
N CYS A 165 1.94 12.52 18.79
CA CYS A 165 1.11 11.91 19.81
C CYS A 165 1.52 12.41 21.21
N ILE A 166 0.63 13.14 21.89
CA ILE A 166 0.82 13.64 23.26
C ILE A 166 -0.42 13.27 24.08
N ASP A 167 -0.23 12.60 25.23
CA ASP A 167 -1.31 12.12 26.09
C ASP A 167 -2.33 11.22 25.37
N ASN A 168 -1.83 10.32 24.52
CA ASN A 168 -2.62 9.45 23.64
C ASN A 168 -3.55 10.21 22.68
N LYS A 169 -3.24 11.48 22.37
CA LYS A 169 -3.98 12.29 21.40
C LYS A 169 -3.05 12.98 20.43
N CYS A 170 -3.44 13.03 19.16
CA CYS A 170 -2.66 13.76 18.18
C CYS A 170 -2.81 15.27 18.36
N ARG A 171 -1.69 15.97 18.26
CA ARG A 171 -1.61 17.43 18.27
C ARG A 171 -0.62 17.92 17.23
N CYS A 172 -0.90 19.07 16.62
CA CYS A 172 0.09 19.69 15.74
C CYS A 172 1.31 20.16 16.55
N ILE A 173 2.50 20.12 15.93
CA ILE A 173 3.71 20.67 16.52
C ILE A 173 3.53 22.18 16.76
N THR A 174 4.22 22.75 17.76
CA THR A 174 4.14 24.17 18.12
C THR A 174 4.31 25.09 16.90
N GLY A 175 3.39 26.04 16.73
CA GLY A 175 3.37 26.99 15.60
C GLY A 175 2.61 26.49 14.36
N LEU A 176 2.05 25.28 14.42
CA LEU A 176 1.19 24.72 13.39
C LEU A 176 -0.26 24.60 13.85
N ARG A 177 -1.17 24.51 12.87
CA ARG A 177 -2.61 24.35 13.07
C ARG A 177 -3.17 23.29 12.15
N PHE A 178 -4.11 22.50 12.66
CA PHE A 178 -4.83 21.52 11.87
C PHE A 178 -5.86 22.21 10.97
N VAL A 179 -5.89 21.86 9.67
CA VAL A 179 -6.81 22.43 8.69
C VAL A 179 -7.62 21.32 8.05
N ASN A 180 -8.94 21.35 8.26
CA ASN A 180 -9.87 20.32 7.79
C ASN A 180 -9.83 20.11 6.27
N GLU A 181 -9.65 21.19 5.51
CA GLU A 181 -9.59 21.18 4.04
C GLU A 181 -8.41 20.38 3.51
N THR A 182 -7.30 20.37 4.24
CA THR A 182 -6.08 19.64 3.86
C THR A 182 -5.94 18.31 4.60
N GLY A 183 -6.59 18.18 5.76
CA GLY A 183 -6.39 17.06 6.69
C GLY A 183 -4.99 17.04 7.30
N LYS A 184 -4.28 18.18 7.30
CA LYS A 184 -2.87 18.27 7.72
C LYS A 184 -2.62 19.41 8.69
N CYS A 185 -1.50 19.31 9.41
CA CYS A 185 -0.96 20.41 10.21
C CYS A 185 -0.15 21.35 9.32
N ILE A 186 -0.61 22.59 9.18
CA ILE A 186 0.08 23.61 8.37
C ILE A 186 0.64 24.74 9.23
N GLN A 187 1.60 25.48 8.68
CA GLN A 187 2.19 26.64 9.35
C GLN A 187 1.16 27.76 9.46
N ALA A 188 0.88 28.23 10.68
CA ALA A 188 0.05 29.41 10.87
C ALA A 188 0.81 30.67 10.46
N ARG A 189 0.18 31.53 9.66
CA ARG A 189 0.71 32.82 9.21
C ARG A 189 -0.06 33.95 9.86
N GLY A 190 0.66 34.84 10.56
CA GLY A 190 0.08 36.05 11.14
C GLY A 190 -0.22 37.12 10.10
N ARG A 191 -0.78 38.24 10.54
CA ARG A 191 -1.05 39.43 9.70
C ARG A 191 0.19 39.89 8.92
N TYR A 192 0.01 40.30 7.67
CA TYR A 192 1.05 40.76 6.74
C TYR A 192 2.12 39.73 6.34
N ASN A 193 1.96 38.46 6.75
CA ASN A 193 2.82 37.40 6.24
C ASN A 193 2.36 36.93 4.86
N SER A 194 3.31 36.43 4.09
CA SER A 194 3.04 35.81 2.79
C SER A 194 2.15 34.57 2.94
N CYS A 195 1.16 34.42 2.07
CA CYS A 195 0.23 33.30 2.04
C CYS A 195 -0.14 32.90 0.60
N THR A 196 -0.64 31.67 0.46
CA THR A 196 -1.24 31.20 -0.81
C THR A 196 -2.75 30.99 -0.68
N LYS A 197 -3.23 30.61 0.51
CA LYS A 197 -4.62 30.29 0.79
C LYS A 197 -5.10 30.91 2.10
N ASP A 198 -6.40 31.17 2.19
CA ASP A 198 -7.04 31.77 3.38
C ASP A 198 -6.81 30.96 4.66
N TYR A 199 -6.84 29.63 4.56
CA TYR A 199 -6.68 28.74 5.70
C TYR A 199 -5.27 28.79 6.31
N GLU A 200 -4.30 29.44 5.67
CA GLU A 200 -2.96 29.66 6.23
C GLU A 200 -2.92 30.83 7.22
N CYS A 201 -3.91 31.73 7.17
CA CYS A 201 -3.90 33.00 7.89
C CYS A 201 -4.66 32.92 9.22
N PHE A 202 -3.96 33.16 10.33
CA PHE A 202 -4.51 33.11 11.69
C PHE A 202 -4.08 34.32 12.53
N LEU A 203 -4.89 34.68 13.51
CA LEU A 203 -4.46 35.59 14.57
C LEU A 203 -3.59 34.86 15.61
N ASP A 204 -2.82 35.63 16.39
CA ASP A 204 -1.93 35.10 17.43
C ASP A 204 -2.69 34.34 18.53
N ASP A 205 -3.98 34.67 18.73
CA ASP A 205 -4.88 33.96 19.65
C ASP A 205 -5.38 32.61 19.09
N GLY A 206 -5.01 32.27 17.85
CA GLY A 206 -5.40 31.03 17.19
C GLY A 206 -6.84 31.03 16.67
N THR A 207 -7.54 32.17 16.66
CA THR A 207 -8.90 32.23 16.14
C THR A 207 -8.91 32.03 14.62
N PRO A 208 -9.64 31.03 14.09
CA PRO A 208 -9.75 30.82 12.66
C PRO A 208 -10.65 31.89 12.03
N ASN A 209 -10.53 32.03 10.70
CA ASN A 209 -11.44 32.81 9.85
C ASN A 209 -11.49 34.33 10.10
N VAL A 210 -10.48 34.91 10.76
CA VAL A 210 -10.40 36.38 10.96
C VAL A 210 -9.62 37.05 9.83
N LEU A 211 -8.57 36.38 9.38
CA LEU A 211 -7.73 36.80 8.28
C LEU A 211 -8.14 36.07 6.99
N GLN A 212 -7.77 36.66 5.85
CA GLN A 212 -7.89 36.09 4.52
C GLN A 212 -6.63 36.39 3.73
N CYS A 213 -6.30 35.53 2.78
CA CYS A 213 -5.15 35.73 1.92
C CYS A 213 -5.54 36.62 0.74
N LYS A 214 -5.06 37.87 0.72
CA LYS A 214 -5.34 38.83 -0.35
C LYS A 214 -4.03 39.37 -0.90
N ASN A 215 -3.87 39.31 -2.22
CA ASN A 215 -2.65 39.72 -2.91
C ASN A 215 -1.37 39.03 -2.38
N GLY A 216 -1.49 37.78 -1.92
CA GLY A 216 -0.38 37.01 -1.37
C GLY A 216 -0.01 37.36 0.08
N GLU A 217 -0.80 38.19 0.76
CA GLU A 217 -0.58 38.56 2.16
C GLU A 217 -1.81 38.29 3.03
N CYS A 218 -1.58 37.88 4.28
CA CYS A 218 -2.64 37.69 5.25
C CYS A 218 -3.18 39.04 5.74
N VAL A 219 -4.37 39.40 5.28
CA VAL A 219 -5.05 40.64 5.67
C VAL A 219 -6.33 40.32 6.41
N CYS A 220 -6.86 41.31 7.13
CA CYS A 220 -8.14 41.16 7.80
C CYS A 220 -9.29 40.99 6.80
N ARG A 221 -10.26 40.15 7.15
CA ARG A 221 -11.53 40.12 6.45
C ARG A 221 -12.27 41.43 6.66
N ASP A 222 -12.94 41.89 5.60
CA ASP A 222 -13.72 43.11 5.65
C ASP A 222 -14.82 42.97 6.73
N ASN A 223 -14.95 43.99 7.59
CA ASN A 223 -15.91 44.05 8.70
C ASN A 223 -15.66 43.12 9.91
N ASP A 224 -14.49 42.49 10.05
CA ASP A 224 -14.20 41.78 11.31
C ASP A 224 -13.77 42.76 12.42
N PRO A 225 -14.58 42.94 13.49
CA PRO A 225 -14.29 43.92 14.54
C PRO A 225 -13.02 43.60 15.34
N ARG A 226 -12.52 42.35 15.27
CA ARG A 226 -11.28 41.93 15.94
C ARG A 226 -10.03 42.52 15.28
N CYS A 227 -10.16 42.97 14.03
CA CYS A 227 -9.08 43.59 13.30
C CYS A 227 -8.98 45.11 13.51
N SER A 228 -10.02 45.73 14.08
CA SER A 228 -10.14 47.19 14.20
C SER A 228 -9.55 47.77 15.50
N LYS A 229 -8.76 47.00 16.24
CA LYS A 229 -8.06 47.48 17.44
C LYS A 229 -6.55 47.43 17.24
N GLY A 230 -6.03 48.52 16.68
CA GLY A 230 -4.62 48.89 16.64
C GLY A 230 -4.54 50.39 16.71
#